data_AF-A0A3R7A6W9-F1
#
_entry.id   AF-A0A3R7A6W9-F1
#
_cell.length_a   1.000
_cell.length_b   1.000
_cell.length_c   1.000
_cell.angle_alpha   90.00
_cell.angle_beta   90.00
_cell.angle_gamma   90.00
#
_symmetry.space_group_name_H-M   'P 1'
#
loop_
_entity.id
_entity.type
_entity.pdbx_description
1 polymer ?
#
loop_
_entity_poly.entity_id
_entity_poly.type
_entity_poly.pdbx_seq_one_letter_code
_entity_poly.pdbx_strand_id
1 'polypeptide(L)'
;QNLEHVAAEINAASGKKKDKLLEKQSSIQARLALVEGHNANVVYRLRKSADIVKLRVELLAVLALQEKERSLSLTSEDMRRLEGRHALESTIADLEEQSREWFDEDFDSKCVLDEKEAEAQYKKKKATKPSGAKGGGSAASSSSWATIGKKKPVAKAAKPSGGKSSGFAAAFGNDSDSD
;
A
#
# COMPACT_ATOMS: atom_id res chain seq x y z
N GLN A 1 -2.76 -27.10 -10.31
CA GLN A 1 -2.57 -26.88 -11.76
C GLN A 1 -1.27 -26.12 -12.08
N ASN A 2 -1.17 -24.82 -11.81
CA ASN A 2 0.01 -24.03 -12.26
C ASN A 2 1.37 -24.53 -11.73
N LEU A 3 1.45 -25.00 -10.48
CA LEU A 3 2.71 -25.53 -9.92
C LEU A 3 3.15 -26.85 -10.56
N GLU A 4 2.22 -27.74 -10.93
CA GLU A 4 2.57 -29.02 -11.56
C GLU A 4 3.10 -28.81 -12.99
N HIS A 5 2.53 -27.86 -13.74
CA HIS A 5 3.02 -27.51 -15.07
C HIS A 5 4.44 -26.95 -15.02
N VAL A 6 4.72 -26.03 -14.08
CA VAL A 6 6.06 -25.50 -13.85
C VAL A 6 7.03 -26.59 -13.38
N ALA A 7 6.61 -27.53 -12.53
CA ALA A 7 7.45 -28.65 -12.11
C ALA A 7 7.80 -29.60 -13.27
N ALA A 8 6.84 -29.89 -14.17
CA ALA A 8 7.10 -30.66 -15.38
C ALA A 8 8.09 -29.95 -16.32
N GLU A 9 7.92 -28.63 -16.52
CA GLU A 9 8.85 -27.81 -17.31
C GLU A 9 10.27 -27.75 -16.69
N ILE A 10 10.40 -27.72 -15.35
CA ILE A 10 11.71 -27.76 -14.65
C ILE A 10 12.42 -29.09 -14.90
N ASN A 11 11.70 -30.20 -14.99
CA ASN A 11 12.27 -31.52 -15.28
C ASN A 11 12.71 -31.65 -16.75
N ALA A 12 12.01 -30.99 -17.68
CA ALA A 12 12.37 -30.96 -19.10
C ALA A 12 13.43 -29.89 -19.46
N ALA A 13 13.68 -28.90 -18.60
CA ALA A 13 14.59 -27.78 -18.87
C ALA A 13 16.01 -27.95 -18.30
N SER A 14 16.98 -27.35 -18.99
CA SER A 14 18.39 -27.27 -18.58
C SER A 14 18.94 -25.84 -18.68
N GLY A 15 20.03 -25.58 -17.94
CA GLY A 15 20.72 -24.28 -17.86
C GLY A 15 19.79 -23.12 -17.53
N LYS A 16 20.07 -21.94 -18.12
CA LYS A 16 19.39 -20.65 -17.87
C LYS A 16 17.86 -20.63 -18.03
N LYS A 17 17.26 -21.69 -18.58
CA LYS A 17 15.79 -21.87 -18.59
C LYS A 17 15.29 -22.50 -17.28
N LYS A 18 16.01 -23.49 -16.74
CA LYS A 18 15.69 -24.16 -15.48
C LYS A 18 15.76 -23.18 -14.30
N ASP A 19 16.81 -22.36 -14.25
CA ASP A 19 17.01 -21.35 -13.19
C ASP A 19 15.81 -20.39 -13.10
N LYS A 20 15.34 -19.88 -14.25
CA LYS A 20 14.17 -18.99 -14.35
C LYS A 20 12.84 -19.68 -14.05
N LEU A 21 12.76 -21.00 -14.17
CA LEU A 21 11.56 -21.76 -13.79
C LEU A 21 11.57 -22.07 -12.28
N LEU A 22 12.73 -22.35 -11.69
CA LEU A 22 12.90 -22.47 -10.24
C LEU A 22 12.57 -21.16 -9.50
N GLU A 23 13.00 -20.01 -10.04
CA GLU A 23 12.66 -18.68 -9.51
C GLU A 23 11.15 -18.37 -9.63
N LYS A 24 10.49 -18.83 -10.70
CA LYS A 24 9.02 -18.79 -10.80
C LYS A 24 8.35 -19.72 -9.78
N GLN A 25 8.88 -20.94 -9.58
CA GLN A 25 8.35 -21.90 -8.64
C GLN A 25 8.40 -21.35 -7.21
N SER A 26 9.53 -20.79 -6.77
CA SER A 26 9.68 -20.18 -5.45
C SER A 26 8.80 -18.93 -5.28
N SER A 27 8.68 -18.10 -6.32
CA SER A 27 7.75 -16.95 -6.31
C SER A 27 6.28 -17.37 -6.16
N ILE A 28 5.86 -18.44 -6.86
CA ILE A 28 4.51 -18.99 -6.75
C ILE A 28 4.31 -19.63 -5.37
N GLN A 29 5.25 -20.41 -4.86
CA GLN A 29 5.20 -21.03 -3.52
C GLN A 29 5.14 -19.97 -2.41
N ALA A 30 5.94 -18.91 -2.48
CA ALA A 30 5.91 -17.82 -1.51
C ALA A 30 4.56 -17.09 -1.52
N ARG A 31 3.95 -16.89 -2.70
CA ARG A 31 2.58 -16.34 -2.81
C ARG A 31 1.53 -17.31 -2.24
N LEU A 32 1.69 -18.60 -2.46
CA LEU A 32 0.76 -19.64 -1.99
C LEU A 32 0.78 -19.71 -0.45
N ALA A 33 1.96 -19.82 0.15
CA ALA A 33 2.15 -19.81 1.61
C ALA A 33 1.65 -18.51 2.27
N LEU A 34 1.77 -17.36 1.60
CA LEU A 34 1.23 -16.09 2.09
C LEU A 34 -0.31 -16.08 2.08
N VAL A 35 -0.94 -16.67 1.05
CA VAL A 35 -2.41 -16.82 0.98
C VAL A 35 -2.91 -17.86 1.99
N GLU A 36 -2.22 -18.99 2.14
CA GLU A 36 -2.54 -20.01 3.15
C GLU A 36 -2.43 -19.44 4.57
N GLY A 37 -1.33 -18.75 4.89
CA GLY A 37 -1.14 -18.09 6.19
C GLY A 37 -2.16 -16.98 6.48
N HIS A 38 -2.71 -16.33 5.45
CA HIS A 38 -3.78 -15.34 5.60
C HIS A 38 -5.18 -15.97 5.74
N ASN A 39 -5.40 -17.17 5.20
CA ASN A 39 -6.69 -17.87 5.31
C ASN A 39 -6.80 -18.74 6.57
N ALA A 40 -5.70 -19.35 7.02
CA ALA A 40 -5.69 -20.39 8.05
C ALA A 40 -5.95 -19.90 9.49
N ASN A 41 -6.02 -18.58 9.73
CA ASN A 41 -5.97 -18.01 11.09
C ASN A 41 -6.98 -16.88 11.35
N VAL A 42 -7.97 -16.68 10.47
CA VAL A 42 -9.02 -15.66 10.66
C VAL A 42 -10.23 -16.28 11.35
N VAL A 43 -10.14 -16.40 12.68
CA VAL A 43 -11.24 -16.88 13.53
C VAL A 43 -12.22 -15.72 13.79
N TYR A 44 -13.28 -15.66 13.01
CA TYR A 44 -14.39 -14.72 13.20
C TYR A 44 -15.20 -15.07 14.46
N ARG A 45 -15.49 -14.07 15.30
CA ARG A 45 -16.19 -14.26 16.60
C ARG A 45 -17.71 -14.34 16.45
N LEU A 46 -18.22 -13.68 15.43
CA LEU A 46 -19.63 -13.58 15.05
C LEU A 46 -19.79 -14.00 13.57
N ARG A 47 -20.94 -14.55 13.18
CA ARG A 47 -21.22 -14.96 11.79
C ARG A 47 -21.07 -13.82 10.76
N LYS A 48 -21.21 -12.55 11.18
CA LYS A 48 -20.97 -11.35 10.35
C LYS A 48 -19.79 -10.50 10.80
N SER A 49 -18.89 -11.02 11.64
CA SER A 49 -17.73 -10.31 12.20
C SER A 49 -16.92 -9.52 11.16
N ALA A 50 -16.65 -10.11 9.98
CA ALA A 50 -15.94 -9.43 8.89
C ALA A 50 -16.61 -8.11 8.44
N ASP A 51 -17.95 -8.12 8.31
CA ASP A 51 -18.74 -6.97 7.87
C ASP A 51 -18.94 -5.97 9.02
N ILE A 52 -19.21 -6.48 10.23
CA ILE A 52 -19.34 -5.71 11.48
C ILE A 52 -18.06 -4.90 11.75
N VAL A 53 -16.89 -5.54 11.76
CA VAL A 53 -15.59 -4.89 11.97
C VAL A 53 -15.30 -3.87 10.86
N LYS A 54 -15.63 -4.17 9.61
CA LYS A 54 -15.47 -3.24 8.48
C LYS A 54 -16.33 -1.98 8.64
N LEU A 55 -17.61 -2.13 8.98
CA LEU A 55 -18.54 -1.01 9.20
C LEU A 55 -18.16 -0.20 10.44
N ARG A 56 -17.73 -0.86 11.54
CA ARG A 56 -17.22 -0.19 12.74
C ARG A 56 -15.95 0.63 12.46
N VAL A 57 -15.05 0.17 11.58
CA VAL A 57 -13.90 0.98 11.10
C VAL A 57 -14.34 2.21 10.30
N GLU A 58 -15.43 2.12 9.54
CA GLU A 58 -16.00 3.25 8.80
C GLU A 58 -16.71 4.25 9.74
N LEU A 59 -17.49 3.76 10.70
CA LEU A 59 -18.11 4.56 11.75
C LEU A 59 -17.07 5.35 12.56
N LEU A 60 -15.95 4.73 12.95
CA LEU A 60 -14.81 5.40 13.59
C LEU A 60 -14.18 6.50 12.70
N ALA A 61 -14.22 6.34 11.37
CA ALA A 61 -13.78 7.39 10.45
C ALA A 61 -14.77 8.56 10.38
N VAL A 62 -16.07 8.30 10.43
CA VAL A 62 -17.15 9.31 10.45
C VAL A 62 -17.17 10.08 11.77
N LEU A 63 -17.02 9.41 12.92
CA LEU A 63 -16.88 10.06 14.22
C LEU A 63 -15.64 10.99 14.26
N ALA A 64 -14.54 10.56 13.63
CA ALA A 64 -13.34 11.39 13.47
C ALA A 64 -13.47 12.46 12.35
N LEU A 65 -14.60 12.58 11.66
CA LEU A 65 -14.99 13.77 10.88
C LEU A 65 -15.86 14.70 11.74
N GLN A 66 -16.76 14.16 12.57
CA GLN A 66 -17.58 14.94 13.51
C GLN A 66 -16.73 15.70 14.55
N GLU A 67 -15.62 15.10 15.00
CA GLU A 67 -14.63 15.81 15.84
C GLU A 67 -13.96 16.98 15.09
N LYS A 68 -13.76 16.85 13.77
CA LYS A 68 -13.19 17.93 12.93
C LYS A 68 -14.20 19.02 12.61
N GLU A 69 -15.49 18.70 12.47
CA GLU A 69 -16.57 19.67 12.26
C GLU A 69 -16.54 20.79 13.31
N ARG A 70 -16.24 20.45 14.57
CA ARG A 70 -16.06 21.40 15.68
C ARG A 70 -14.82 22.30 15.58
N SER A 71 -13.95 22.13 14.58
CA SER A 71 -12.66 22.85 14.48
C SER A 71 -12.28 23.32 13.06
N LEU A 72 -12.85 22.75 12.00
CA LEU A 72 -12.67 23.14 10.60
C LEU A 72 -13.96 22.99 9.79
N SER A 73 -14.12 23.85 8.79
CA SER A 73 -15.17 23.72 7.76
C SER A 73 -15.00 22.42 6.97
N LEU A 74 -16.02 21.56 7.02
CA LEU A 74 -16.06 20.31 6.27
C LEU A 74 -16.36 20.51 4.78
N THR A 75 -16.05 19.49 3.97
CA THR A 75 -16.50 19.42 2.57
C THR A 75 -17.93 18.89 2.48
N SER A 76 -18.61 19.13 1.36
CA SER A 76 -19.94 18.55 1.10
C SER A 76 -19.93 17.01 1.05
N GLU A 77 -18.81 16.38 0.69
CA GLU A 77 -18.66 14.93 0.81
C GLU A 77 -18.62 14.46 2.27
N ASP A 78 -17.97 15.20 3.15
CA ASP A 78 -17.85 14.84 4.56
C ASP A 78 -19.17 15.06 5.31
N MET A 79 -19.94 16.10 4.96
CA MET A 79 -21.32 16.27 5.45
C MET A 79 -22.20 15.07 5.06
N ARG A 80 -22.13 14.63 3.79
CA ARG A 80 -22.87 13.45 3.32
C ARG A 80 -22.43 12.14 4.01
N ARG A 81 -21.17 12.05 4.45
CA ARG A 81 -20.68 10.92 5.28
C ARG A 81 -21.23 10.99 6.71
N LEU A 82 -21.40 12.19 7.28
CA LEU A 82 -22.01 12.39 8.61
C LEU A 82 -23.51 12.07 8.61
N GLU A 83 -24.25 12.46 7.57
CA GLU A 83 -25.65 12.07 7.36
C GLU A 83 -25.83 10.53 7.39
N GLY A 84 -24.88 9.79 6.81
CA GLY A 84 -24.87 8.33 6.79
C GLY A 84 -24.56 7.65 8.13
N ARG A 85 -24.16 8.39 9.18
CA ARG A 85 -23.69 7.79 10.46
C ARG A 85 -24.74 6.87 11.09
N HIS A 86 -25.99 7.31 11.16
CA HIS A 86 -27.09 6.54 11.76
C HIS A 86 -27.46 5.28 10.94
N ALA A 87 -27.25 5.29 9.62
CA ALA A 87 -27.45 4.11 8.80
C ALA A 87 -26.35 3.05 9.05
N LEU A 88 -25.10 3.49 9.27
CA LEU A 88 -24.01 2.60 9.68
C LEU A 88 -24.28 2.01 11.07
N GLU A 89 -24.69 2.83 12.04
CA GLU A 89 -25.06 2.40 13.40
C GLU A 89 -26.17 1.33 13.38
N SER A 90 -27.26 1.55 12.63
CA SER A 90 -28.33 0.56 12.46
C SER A 90 -27.81 -0.73 11.81
N THR A 91 -27.10 -0.62 10.68
CA THR A 91 -26.62 -1.79 9.93
C THR A 91 -25.67 -2.66 10.76
N ILE A 92 -24.89 -2.05 11.66
CA ILE A 92 -24.04 -2.76 12.62
C ILE A 92 -24.90 -3.56 13.61
N ALA A 93 -25.90 -2.95 14.23
CA ALA A 93 -26.83 -3.63 15.13
C ALA A 93 -27.61 -4.76 14.43
N ASP A 94 -28.12 -4.51 13.21
CA ASP A 94 -28.85 -5.50 12.39
C ASP A 94 -27.99 -6.75 12.10
N LEU A 95 -26.68 -6.56 11.83
CA LEU A 95 -25.74 -7.66 11.55
C LEU A 95 -25.29 -8.39 12.82
N GLU A 96 -25.24 -7.69 13.96
CA GLU A 96 -24.99 -8.28 15.28
C GLU A 96 -26.17 -9.17 15.70
N GLU A 97 -27.41 -8.68 15.62
CA GLU A 97 -28.61 -9.50 15.92
C GLU A 97 -28.74 -10.70 14.96
N GLN A 98 -28.48 -10.53 13.66
CA GLN A 98 -28.41 -11.64 12.70
C GLN A 98 -27.30 -12.67 13.04
N SER A 99 -26.24 -12.24 13.72
CA SER A 99 -25.14 -13.10 14.17
C SER A 99 -25.41 -13.81 15.49
N ARG A 100 -26.40 -13.35 16.27
CA ARG A 100 -26.72 -13.89 17.59
C ARG A 100 -27.18 -15.34 17.51
N GLU A 101 -26.69 -16.17 18.43
CA GLU A 101 -27.01 -17.60 18.50
C GLU A 101 -27.77 -17.92 19.79
N TRP A 102 -28.60 -18.98 19.76
CA TRP A 102 -29.40 -19.37 20.90
C TRP A 102 -28.48 -19.95 21.99
N PHE A 103 -28.55 -19.40 23.20
CA PHE A 103 -27.67 -19.70 24.35
C PHE A 103 -26.22 -19.20 24.20
N ASP A 104 -25.97 -18.19 23.36
CA ASP A 104 -24.68 -17.50 23.35
C ASP A 104 -24.56 -16.46 24.49
N GLU A 105 -24.16 -16.92 25.67
CA GLU A 105 -23.92 -16.07 26.86
C GLU A 105 -22.71 -15.13 26.68
N ASP A 106 -21.77 -15.48 25.79
CA ASP A 106 -20.59 -14.67 25.45
C ASP A 106 -20.85 -13.66 24.31
N PHE A 107 -22.09 -13.53 23.82
CA PHE A 107 -22.43 -12.69 22.66
C PHE A 107 -21.96 -11.23 22.82
N ASP A 108 -22.27 -10.59 23.94
CA ASP A 108 -21.89 -9.19 24.19
C ASP A 108 -20.36 -9.05 24.28
N SER A 109 -19.68 -10.04 24.88
CA SER A 109 -18.21 -10.11 24.92
C SER A 109 -17.60 -10.21 23.53
N LYS A 110 -18.21 -10.96 22.61
CA LYS A 110 -17.78 -11.08 21.20
C LYS A 110 -17.95 -9.76 20.45
N CYS A 111 -19.09 -9.07 20.61
CA CYS A 111 -19.30 -7.73 20.05
C CYS A 111 -18.22 -6.75 20.54
N VAL A 112 -17.96 -6.69 21.84
CA VAL A 112 -16.91 -5.82 22.43
C VAL A 112 -15.50 -6.15 21.93
N LEU A 113 -15.20 -7.41 21.58
CA LEU A 113 -13.92 -7.79 20.97
C LEU A 113 -13.80 -7.36 19.51
N ASP A 114 -14.87 -7.47 18.72
CA ASP A 114 -14.92 -6.95 17.34
C ASP A 114 -14.83 -5.40 17.30
N GLU A 115 -15.34 -4.73 18.33
CA GLU A 115 -15.15 -3.29 18.61
C GLU A 115 -13.67 -2.91 18.74
N LYS A 116 -12.97 -3.61 19.65
CA LYS A 116 -11.54 -3.41 19.92
C LYS A 116 -10.68 -3.75 18.71
N GLU A 117 -11.10 -4.72 17.91
CA GLU A 117 -10.45 -5.04 16.64
C GLU A 117 -10.65 -3.94 15.59
N ALA A 118 -11.87 -3.42 15.44
CA ALA A 118 -12.16 -2.29 14.56
C ALA A 118 -11.35 -1.05 14.98
N GLU A 119 -11.25 -0.74 16.28
CA GLU A 119 -10.36 0.28 16.80
C GLU A 119 -8.89 0.04 16.42
N ALA A 120 -8.38 -1.19 16.59
CA ALA A 120 -6.99 -1.53 16.26
C ALA A 120 -6.72 -1.41 14.75
N GLN A 121 -7.66 -1.83 13.89
CA GLN A 121 -7.57 -1.65 12.44
C GLN A 121 -7.62 -0.16 12.04
N TYR A 122 -8.51 0.63 12.64
CA TYR A 122 -8.61 2.07 12.40
C TYR A 122 -7.33 2.80 12.84
N LYS A 123 -6.80 2.49 14.03
CA LYS A 123 -5.54 3.06 14.54
C LYS A 123 -4.35 2.72 13.62
N LYS A 124 -4.25 1.48 13.13
CA LYS A 124 -3.26 1.07 12.11
C LYS A 124 -3.40 1.88 10.81
N LYS A 125 -4.62 2.00 10.26
CA LYS A 125 -4.92 2.80 9.05
C LYS A 125 -4.63 4.29 9.23
N LYS A 126 -4.86 4.84 10.43
CA LYS A 126 -4.51 6.23 10.79
C LYS A 126 -2.99 6.43 10.83
N ALA A 127 -2.24 5.49 11.42
CA ALA A 127 -0.79 5.52 11.47
C ALA A 127 -0.10 5.37 10.09
N THR A 128 -0.76 4.75 9.10
CA THR A 128 -0.24 4.68 7.72
C THR A 128 -0.49 5.94 6.88
N LYS A 129 -1.27 6.91 7.36
CA LYS A 129 -1.35 8.25 6.76
C LYS A 129 -0.28 9.15 7.42
N PRO A 130 0.77 9.58 6.70
CA PRO A 130 1.77 10.49 7.26
C PRO A 130 1.15 11.85 7.56
N SER A 131 0.99 12.16 8.85
CA SER A 131 0.46 13.45 9.32
C SER A 131 1.52 14.54 9.21
N GLY A 132 1.77 15.03 7.99
CA GLY A 132 2.69 16.15 7.75
C GLY A 132 3.62 15.98 6.54
N ALA A 133 3.05 15.82 5.34
CA ALA A 133 3.82 15.80 4.08
C ALA A 133 3.37 16.92 3.13
N LYS A 134 3.63 18.18 3.49
CA LYS A 134 3.44 19.34 2.60
C LYS A 134 4.62 19.45 1.62
N GLY A 135 4.69 18.50 0.67
CA GLY A 135 5.75 18.44 -0.33
C GLY A 135 5.37 17.50 -1.47
N GLY A 136 5.50 17.95 -2.71
CA GLY A 136 5.20 17.15 -3.90
C GLY A 136 6.25 16.06 -4.13
N GLY A 137 5.80 14.83 -4.35
CA GLY A 137 6.68 13.67 -4.57
C GLY A 137 5.89 12.50 -5.13
N SER A 138 5.50 12.57 -6.41
CA SER A 138 4.77 11.47 -7.05
C SER A 138 5.68 10.26 -7.21
N ALA A 139 5.44 9.22 -6.41
CA ALA A 139 6.14 7.94 -6.49
C ALA A 139 5.66 7.15 -7.73
N ALA A 140 6.09 7.59 -8.92
CA ALA A 140 5.76 6.98 -10.20
C ALA A 140 6.46 5.62 -10.37
N SER A 141 5.93 4.59 -9.69
CA SER A 141 6.26 3.18 -9.94
C SER A 141 5.60 2.73 -11.24
N SER A 142 6.09 3.25 -12.36
CA SER A 142 5.67 2.89 -13.71
C SER A 142 6.89 2.42 -14.49
N SER A 143 7.02 1.10 -14.65
CA SER A 143 7.98 0.54 -15.60
C SER A 143 7.62 1.01 -17.00
N SER A 144 8.45 1.87 -17.58
CA SER A 144 8.23 2.48 -18.89
C SER A 144 9.45 2.25 -19.77
N TRP A 145 9.23 1.72 -20.97
CA TRP A 145 10.31 1.42 -21.90
C TRP A 145 10.95 2.70 -22.44
N ALA A 146 12.25 2.86 -22.19
CA ALA A 146 13.03 3.98 -22.70
C ALA A 146 13.20 3.89 -24.23
N THR A 147 12.39 4.63 -24.97
CA THR A 147 12.57 4.83 -26.42
C THR A 147 13.51 6.01 -26.69
N ILE A 148 14.37 5.88 -27.70
CA ILE A 148 15.59 6.70 -27.84
C ILE A 148 15.29 8.10 -28.40
N GLY A 149 15.16 9.09 -27.52
CA GLY A 149 15.01 10.50 -27.85
C GLY A 149 16.31 11.15 -28.34
N LYS A 150 16.59 11.09 -29.65
CA LYS A 150 17.75 11.77 -30.26
C LYS A 150 17.63 13.29 -30.21
N LYS A 151 18.69 13.99 -29.76
CA LYS A 151 19.18 15.26 -30.34
C LYS A 151 20.61 15.58 -29.89
N LYS A 152 21.39 16.19 -30.78
CA LYS A 152 22.79 16.65 -30.60
C LYS A 152 22.92 18.06 -31.27
N PRO A 153 24.05 18.77 -31.24
CA PRO A 153 24.16 20.01 -30.47
C PRO A 153 24.36 21.28 -31.33
N VAL A 154 24.36 22.44 -30.68
CA VAL A 154 24.90 23.71 -31.20
C VAL A 154 25.82 24.33 -30.13
N ALA A 155 26.83 25.12 -30.51
CA ALA A 155 28.00 25.46 -29.68
C ALA A 155 28.47 26.94 -29.85
N LYS A 156 29.61 27.28 -29.21
CA LYS A 156 30.29 28.61 -29.04
C LYS A 156 29.58 29.55 -28.03
N ALA A 157 30.20 30.15 -27.00
CA ALA A 157 31.59 30.59 -26.68
C ALA A 157 32.05 31.87 -27.42
N ALA A 158 32.83 32.81 -26.88
CA ALA A 158 33.55 32.98 -25.58
C ALA A 158 33.47 34.49 -25.13
N LYS A 159 34.27 35.17 -24.28
CA LYS A 159 35.57 35.01 -23.56
C LYS A 159 35.50 35.78 -22.17
N PRO A 160 36.57 35.91 -21.32
CA PRO A 160 36.39 35.96 -19.85
C PRO A 160 37.14 37.07 -19.04
N SER A 161 36.85 37.12 -17.72
CA SER A 161 37.82 37.35 -16.62
C SER A 161 37.21 36.80 -15.30
N GLY A 162 37.95 36.35 -14.27
CA GLY A 162 39.37 35.98 -14.16
C GLY A 162 39.73 35.62 -12.71
N GLY A 163 39.89 34.34 -12.35
CA GLY A 163 40.09 33.91 -10.95
C GLY A 163 40.52 32.44 -10.79
N LYS A 164 41.62 32.21 -10.06
CA LYS A 164 42.46 30.99 -10.04
C LYS A 164 41.83 29.70 -9.47
N SER A 165 42.24 28.57 -10.09
CA SER A 165 42.48 27.21 -9.53
C SER A 165 41.33 26.39 -8.92
N SER A 166 41.21 25.14 -9.42
CA SER A 166 40.30 24.07 -9.00
C SER A 166 40.96 23.06 -8.04
N GLY A 167 40.16 22.22 -7.38
CA GLY A 167 40.65 21.17 -6.48
C GLY A 167 39.71 19.98 -6.31
N PHE A 168 39.45 19.20 -7.36
CA PHE A 168 39.21 17.74 -7.27
C PHE A 168 39.45 17.06 -8.63
N ALA A 169 40.73 16.78 -8.91
CA ALA A 169 41.29 16.20 -10.14
C ALA A 169 41.02 16.98 -11.45
N ALA A 170 42.10 17.31 -12.18
CA ALA A 170 42.02 17.52 -13.62
C ALA A 170 41.83 16.14 -14.27
N ALA A 171 40.58 15.72 -14.44
CA ALA A 171 40.22 14.36 -14.84
C ALA A 171 40.61 14.09 -16.31
N PHE A 172 41.79 13.50 -16.48
CA PHE A 172 42.41 13.03 -17.73
C PHE A 172 42.87 14.13 -18.70
N GLY A 173 44.19 14.37 -18.73
CA GLY A 173 44.89 14.94 -19.89
C GLY A 173 45.23 16.44 -19.79
N ASN A 174 46.42 16.72 -19.28
CA ASN A 174 47.25 17.83 -19.76
C ASN A 174 48.64 17.24 -20.06
N ASP A 175 48.95 17.01 -21.33
CA ASP A 175 50.31 16.92 -21.88
C ASP A 175 50.22 16.98 -23.42
N SER A 176 51.21 17.63 -24.04
CA SER A 176 51.46 17.76 -25.50
C SER A 176 50.39 18.46 -26.37
N ASP A 177 50.74 19.28 -27.38
CA ASP A 177 52.02 19.98 -27.62
C ASP A 177 51.85 21.14 -28.63
N SER A 178 52.86 22.01 -28.71
CA SER A 178 53.36 22.78 -29.85
C SER A 178 52.45 23.06 -31.07
N ASP A 179 52.00 24.31 -31.24
CA ASP A 179 52.56 25.33 -32.18
C ASP A 179 51.75 26.66 -32.10
#